data_AF-A0A453PVP6-F1
#
_entry.id   AF-A0A453PVP6-F1
#
_cell.length_a   1.000
_cell.length_b   1.000
_cell.length_c   1.000
_cell.angle_alpha   90.00
_cell.angle_beta   90.00
_cell.angle_gamma   90.00
#
_symmetry.space_group_name_H-M   'P 1'
#
loop_
_entity.id
_entity.type
_entity.pdbx_description
1 polymer ?
#
loop_
_entity_poly.entity_id
_entity_poly.type
_entity_poly.pdbx_seq_one_letter_code
_entity_poly.pdbx_strand_id
1 'polypeptide(L)'
;WKDEYSLDLRKYAILRGLCHKVGLELVTKDYDMDTPHAFRKSDIISIVPIYKHVACSSADGRTLLESSKTFLDKGKLEDAVNYGTKALAKLVAVCGPYHRMTAGAYSLLAVVLYHTGDFNQVPKF
;
A
#
# COMPACT_ATOMS: atom_id res chain seq x y z
N TRP A 1 0.76 -39.66 -22.52
CA TRP A 1 -0.64 -39.86 -22.06
C TRP A 1 -0.89 -39.26 -20.68
N LYS A 2 -0.30 -39.77 -19.58
CA LYS A 2 -0.59 -39.25 -18.22
C LYS A 2 0.07 -37.89 -17.91
N ASP A 3 1.25 -37.63 -18.47
CA ASP A 3 2.02 -36.40 -18.23
C ASP A 3 1.47 -35.18 -18.98
N GLU A 4 0.97 -35.39 -20.20
CA GLU A 4 0.41 -34.36 -21.07
C GLU A 4 -0.92 -33.82 -20.51
N TYR A 5 -1.81 -34.71 -20.06
CA TYR A 5 -3.04 -34.33 -19.37
C TYR A 5 -2.79 -33.58 -18.06
N SER A 6 -1.71 -33.91 -17.34
CA SER A 6 -1.28 -33.23 -16.12
C SER A 6 -0.71 -31.82 -16.40
N LEU A 7 -0.08 -31.62 -17.56
CA LEU A 7 0.39 -30.30 -17.99
C LEU A 7 -0.78 -29.39 -18.36
N ASP A 8 -1.77 -29.89 -19.08
CA ASP A 8 -2.94 -29.09 -19.45
C ASP A 8 -3.80 -28.69 -18.25
N LEU A 9 -3.98 -29.61 -17.29
CA LEU A 9 -4.68 -29.28 -16.04
C LEU A 9 -3.98 -28.14 -15.27
N ARG A 10 -2.64 -28.08 -15.28
CA ARG A 10 -1.87 -26.97 -14.70
C ARG A 10 -2.08 -25.66 -15.46
N LYS A 11 -2.12 -25.70 -16.79
CA LYS A 11 -2.40 -24.50 -17.63
C LYS A 11 -3.76 -23.89 -17.28
N TYR A 12 -4.81 -24.72 -17.17
CA TYR A 12 -6.15 -24.26 -16.77
C TYR A 12 -6.20 -23.75 -15.32
N ALA A 13 -5.50 -24.41 -14.40
CA ALA A 13 -5.40 -23.94 -13.02
C ALA A 13 -4.73 -22.56 -12.93
N ILE A 14 -3.67 -22.33 -13.73
CA ILE A 14 -3.00 -21.02 -13.82
C ILE A 14 -3.93 -19.97 -14.44
N LEU A 15 -4.61 -20.29 -15.56
CA LEU A 15 -5.57 -19.37 -16.18
C LEU A 15 -6.66 -18.97 -15.18
N ARG A 16 -7.25 -19.94 -14.50
CA ARG A 16 -8.27 -19.70 -13.47
C ARG A 16 -7.70 -18.81 -12.37
N GLY A 17 -6.51 -19.11 -11.87
CA GLY A 17 -5.84 -18.31 -10.84
C GLY A 17 -5.60 -16.87 -11.30
N LEU A 18 -5.15 -16.68 -12.54
CA LEU A 18 -4.94 -15.36 -13.15
C LEU A 18 -6.26 -14.58 -13.22
N CYS A 19 -7.31 -15.18 -13.79
CA CYS A 19 -8.64 -14.58 -13.90
C CYS A 19 -9.15 -14.06 -12.55
N HIS A 20 -9.02 -14.87 -11.50
CA HIS A 20 -9.40 -14.46 -10.14
C HIS A 20 -8.47 -13.41 -9.51
N LYS A 21 -7.19 -13.35 -9.90
CA LYS A 21 -6.22 -12.40 -9.35
C LYS A 21 -6.34 -11.01 -9.99
N VAL A 22 -6.74 -10.96 -11.26
CA VAL A 22 -6.84 -9.72 -12.04
C VAL A 22 -8.28 -9.23 -12.21
N GLY A 23 -9.27 -10.08 -11.96
CA GLY A 23 -10.69 -9.73 -12.07
C GLY A 23 -11.17 -9.81 -13.49
N LEU A 24 -10.83 -10.90 -14.18
CA LEU A 24 -11.12 -11.07 -15.59
C LEU A 24 -12.06 -12.26 -15.74
N GLU A 25 -13.19 -12.04 -16.42
CA GLU A 25 -14.16 -13.08 -16.71
C GLU A 25 -14.02 -13.47 -18.18
N LEU A 26 -13.75 -14.76 -18.42
CA LEU A 26 -13.57 -15.33 -19.75
C LEU A 26 -14.72 -16.28 -20.09
N VAL A 27 -15.04 -16.37 -21.37
CA VAL A 27 -15.98 -17.37 -21.90
C VAL A 27 -15.47 -18.79 -21.60
N THR A 28 -16.37 -19.67 -21.18
CA THR A 28 -16.06 -21.08 -21.01
C THR A 28 -15.88 -21.74 -22.38
N LYS A 29 -14.64 -22.01 -22.77
CA LYS A 29 -14.30 -22.78 -23.98
C LYS A 29 -12.98 -23.53 -23.79
N ASP A 30 -12.72 -24.50 -24.65
CA ASP A 30 -11.43 -25.18 -24.71
C ASP A 30 -10.42 -24.27 -25.41
N TYR A 31 -9.57 -23.64 -24.60
CA TYR A 31 -8.53 -22.75 -25.08
C TYR A 31 -7.30 -23.58 -25.45
N ASP A 32 -6.86 -23.47 -26.71
CA ASP A 32 -5.53 -23.93 -27.10
C ASP A 32 -4.50 -22.94 -26.54
N MET A 33 -3.74 -23.38 -25.54
CA MET A 33 -2.74 -22.56 -24.85
C MET A 33 -1.35 -22.63 -25.50
N ASP A 34 -1.16 -23.51 -26.48
CA ASP A 34 0.11 -23.68 -27.19
C ASP A 34 0.20 -22.74 -28.41
N THR A 35 -0.90 -22.08 -28.77
CA THR A 35 -0.94 -21.02 -29.78
C THR A 35 -0.50 -19.65 -29.23
N PRO A 36 0.22 -18.82 -30.02
CA PRO A 36 0.60 -17.48 -29.60
C PRO A 36 -0.58 -16.54 -29.32
N HIS A 37 -1.80 -16.87 -29.77
CA HIS A 37 -3.00 -16.04 -29.62
C HIS A 37 -4.17 -16.85 -29.06
N ALA A 38 -3.99 -17.49 -27.90
CA ALA A 38 -5.02 -18.30 -27.25
C ALA A 38 -6.33 -17.55 -26.97
N PHE A 39 -6.24 -16.23 -26.71
CA PHE A 39 -7.39 -15.38 -26.36
C PHE A 39 -7.66 -14.33 -27.44
N ARG A 40 -8.95 -14.07 -27.68
CA ARG A 40 -9.46 -12.99 -28.52
C ARG A 40 -10.22 -11.98 -27.65
N LYS A 41 -10.39 -10.75 -28.14
CA LYS A 41 -11.17 -9.71 -27.43
C LYS A 41 -12.60 -10.15 -27.14
N SER A 42 -13.20 -10.93 -28.04
CA SER A 42 -14.55 -11.51 -27.89
C SER A 42 -14.65 -12.52 -26.75
N ASP A 43 -13.53 -13.04 -26.24
CA ASP A 43 -13.52 -14.04 -25.17
C ASP A 43 -13.66 -13.41 -23.79
N ILE A 44 -13.49 -12.09 -23.67
CA ILE A 44 -13.61 -11.35 -22.41
C ILE A 44 -15.08 -10.99 -22.20
N ILE A 45 -15.70 -11.61 -21.20
CA ILE A 45 -17.08 -11.32 -20.79
C ILE A 45 -17.11 -10.00 -20.04
N SER A 46 -16.23 -9.84 -19.04
CA SER A 46 -16.21 -8.67 -18.19
C SER A 46 -14.87 -8.49 -17.47
N ILE A 47 -14.68 -7.31 -16.90
CA ILE A 47 -13.58 -7.00 -15.99
C ILE A 47 -14.20 -6.51 -14.68
N VAL A 48 -13.97 -7.27 -13.61
CA VAL A 48 -14.43 -6.99 -12.25
C VAL A 48 -13.31 -6.28 -11.49
N PRO A 49 -13.52 -5.08 -10.95
CA PRO A 49 -12.51 -4.42 -10.13
C PRO A 49 -12.13 -5.28 -8.92
N ILE A 50 -10.84 -5.59 -8.78
CA ILE A 50 -10.31 -6.28 -7.60
C ILE A 50 -9.58 -5.28 -6.71
N TYR A 51 -10.01 -5.22 -5.45
CA TYR A 51 -9.34 -4.43 -4.44
C TYR A 51 -7.98 -5.05 -4.07
N LYS A 52 -6.90 -4.44 -4.57
CA LYS A 52 -5.53 -4.75 -4.13
C LYS A 52 -5.17 -3.78 -3.02
N HIS A 53 -5.48 -4.12 -1.77
CA HIS A 53 -5.01 -3.36 -0.62
C HIS A 53 -3.48 -3.45 -0.54
N VAL A 54 -2.78 -2.43 -1.05
CA VAL A 54 -1.38 -2.23 -0.70
C VAL A 54 -1.39 -1.51 0.64
N ALA A 55 -0.87 -2.17 1.69
CA ALA A 55 -0.63 -1.48 2.94
C ALA A 55 0.39 -0.37 2.67
N CYS A 56 -0.09 0.88 2.62
CA CYS A 56 0.81 2.00 2.39
C CYS A 56 1.63 2.23 3.67
N SER A 57 2.92 1.93 3.61
CA SER A 57 3.80 1.99 4.77
C SER A 57 5.13 2.63 4.36
N SER A 58 5.58 3.62 5.12
CA SER A 58 6.91 4.23 4.97
C SER A 58 7.80 3.77 6.12
N ALA A 59 8.87 3.02 5.80
CA ALA A 59 9.89 2.64 6.78
C ALA A 59 10.59 3.90 7.33
N ASP A 60 11.07 4.77 6.43
CA ASP A 60 11.71 6.04 6.79
C ASP A 60 10.81 6.93 7.65
N GLY A 61 9.53 7.06 7.27
CA GLY A 61 8.55 7.82 8.02
C GLY A 61 8.36 7.29 9.44
N ARG A 62 8.40 5.97 9.62
CA ARG A 62 8.33 5.33 10.95
C ARG A 62 9.58 5.62 11.78
N THR A 63 10.76 5.46 11.20
CA THR A 63 12.04 5.72 11.89
C THR A 63 12.17 7.17 12.33
N LEU A 64 11.76 8.12 11.48
CA LEU A 64 11.72 9.54 11.83
C LEU A 64 10.74 9.81 12.98
N LEU A 65 9.59 9.14 12.98
CA LEU A 65 8.58 9.30 14.02
C LEU A 65 9.05 8.74 15.37
N GLU A 66 9.69 7.58 15.38
CA GLU A 66 10.32 7.00 16.56
C GLU A 66 11.45 7.89 17.09
N SER A 67 12.22 8.51 16.20
CA SER A 67 13.25 9.49 16.58
C SER A 67 12.63 10.73 17.24
N SER A 68 11.55 11.28 16.68
CA SER A 68 10.80 12.40 17.27
C SER A 68 10.32 12.07 18.68
N LYS A 69 9.76 10.87 18.88
CA LYS A 69 9.33 10.39 20.20
C LYS A 69 10.50 10.30 21.18
N THR A 70 11.62 9.74 20.75
CA THR A 70 12.83 9.63 21.57
C THR A 70 13.38 10.99 22.00
N PHE A 71 13.33 12.00 21.13
CA PHE A 71 13.76 13.35 21.46
C PHE A 71 12.79 14.06 22.42
N LEU A 72 11.49 13.83 22.26
CA LEU A 72 10.47 14.30 23.20
C LEU A 72 10.72 13.73 24.60
N ASP A 73 10.92 12.41 24.71
CA ASP A 73 11.19 11.73 25.99
C ASP A 73 12.49 12.25 26.66
N LYS A 74 13.43 12.77 25.86
CA LYS A 74 14.68 13.39 26.34
C LYS A 74 14.56 14.89 26.64
N GLY A 75 13.38 15.50 26.43
CA GLY A 75 13.17 16.94 26.59
C GLY A 75 13.83 17.82 25.53
N LYS A 76 14.31 17.24 24.42
CA LYS A 76 14.91 17.97 23.29
C LYS A 76 13.82 18.38 22.31
N LEU A 77 13.07 19.42 22.68
CA LEU A 77 11.82 19.78 22.01
C LEU A 77 12.02 20.28 20.57
N GLU A 78 13.08 21.04 20.30
CA GLU A 78 13.39 21.54 18.94
C GLU A 78 13.69 20.39 17.96
N ASP A 79 14.50 19.42 18.38
CA ASP A 79 14.75 18.20 17.60
C ASP A 79 13.46 17.40 17.41
N ALA A 80 12.65 17.27 18.45
CA ALA A 80 11.38 16.53 18.38
C ALA A 80 10.42 17.14 17.34
N VAL A 81 10.32 18.46 17.25
CA VAL A 81 9.52 19.17 16.23
C VAL A 81 10.09 18.93 14.82
N ASN A 82 11.41 19.06 14.66
CA ASN A 82 12.08 18.88 13.37
C ASN A 82 11.87 17.45 12.81
N TYR A 83 12.12 16.43 13.63
CA TYR A 83 11.92 15.03 13.24
C TYR A 83 10.43 14.70 13.05
N GLY A 84 9.54 15.22 13.90
CA GLY A 84 8.09 15.00 13.79
C GLY A 84 7.51 15.59 12.51
N THR A 85 7.92 16.80 12.13
CA THR A 85 7.48 17.48 10.90
C THR A 85 8.00 16.74 9.65
N LYS A 86 9.25 16.30 9.67
CA LYS A 86 9.83 15.47 8.59
C LYS A 86 9.11 14.14 8.45
N ALA A 87 8.82 13.46 9.57
CA ALA A 87 8.07 12.22 9.58
C ALA A 87 6.68 12.41 8.97
N LEU A 88 5.97 13.45 9.40
CA LEU A 88 4.63 13.76 8.92
C LEU A 88 4.61 14.06 7.42
N ALA A 89 5.53 14.89 6.92
CA ALA A 89 5.64 15.17 5.49
C ALA A 89 5.85 13.89 4.66
N LYS A 90 6.72 12.98 5.13
CA LYS A 90 6.95 11.68 4.48
C LYS A 90 5.72 10.78 4.55
N LEU A 91 5.03 10.74 5.69
CA LEU A 91 3.85 9.90 5.89
C LEU A 91 2.65 10.38 5.09
N VAL A 92 2.42 11.70 4.99
CA VAL A 92 1.38 12.28 4.13
C VAL A 92 1.69 11.98 2.66
N ALA A 93 2.94 12.18 2.21
CA ALA A 93 3.32 11.95 0.82
C ALA A 93 3.21 10.48 0.39
N VAL A 94 3.47 9.54 1.29
CA VAL A 94 3.41 8.10 1.00
C VAL A 94 1.99 7.56 1.23
N CYS A 95 1.44 7.76 2.42
CA CYS A 95 0.21 7.10 2.88
C CYS A 95 -1.06 7.95 2.70
N GLY A 96 -0.91 9.25 2.46
CA GLY A 96 -2.02 10.20 2.45
C GLY A 96 -2.38 10.74 3.84
N PRO A 97 -3.21 11.80 3.90
CA PRO A 97 -3.55 12.50 5.14
C PRO A 97 -4.44 11.66 6.08
N TYR A 98 -5.29 10.78 5.55
CA TYR A 98 -6.27 10.00 6.33
C TYR A 98 -5.75 8.64 6.82
N HIS A 99 -4.46 8.34 6.60
CA HIS A 99 -3.89 7.06 6.98
C HIS A 99 -3.60 6.98 8.48
N ARG A 100 -3.77 5.79 9.09
CA ARG A 100 -3.52 5.55 10.51
C ARG A 100 -2.11 5.98 10.97
N MET A 101 -1.09 5.75 10.15
CA MET A 101 0.28 6.18 10.50
C MET A 101 0.42 7.70 10.50
N THR A 102 -0.24 8.39 9.57
CA THR A 102 -0.24 9.85 9.48
C THR A 102 -0.97 10.46 10.69
N ALA A 103 -2.10 9.88 11.11
CA ALA A 103 -2.77 10.24 12.35
C ALA A 103 -1.86 10.10 13.58
N GLY A 104 -1.06 9.03 13.65
CA GLY A 104 -0.07 8.86 14.71
C GLY A 104 0.99 9.96 14.73
N ALA A 105 1.41 10.45 13.56
CA ALA A 105 2.35 11.57 13.44
C ALA A 105 1.73 12.91 13.86
N TYR A 106 0.48 13.19 13.49
CA TYR A 106 -0.25 14.35 13.98
C TYR A 106 -0.36 14.34 15.51
N SER A 107 -0.75 13.21 16.10
CA SER A 107 -0.88 13.09 17.56
C SER A 107 0.45 13.33 18.27
N LEU A 108 1.55 12.75 17.79
CA LEU A 108 2.86 12.99 18.39
C LEU A 108 3.27 14.46 18.26
N LEU A 109 3.11 15.07 17.09
CA LEU A 109 3.49 16.47 16.89
C LEU A 109 2.66 17.42 17.77
N ALA A 110 1.37 17.13 17.98
CA ALA A 110 0.53 17.87 18.90
C ALA A 110 1.06 17.81 20.36
N VAL A 111 1.51 16.63 20.81
CA VAL A 111 2.14 16.47 22.12
C VAL A 111 3.46 17.24 22.20
N VAL A 112 4.31 17.14 21.18
CA VAL A 112 5.58 17.87 21.12
C VAL A 112 5.35 19.39 21.21
N LEU A 113 4.40 19.92 20.42
CA LEU A 113 4.08 21.35 20.40
C LEU A 113 3.41 21.84 21.70
N TYR A 114 2.68 20.98 22.38
CA TYR A 114 2.18 21.28 23.73
C TYR A 114 3.34 21.46 24.72
N HIS A 115 4.36 20.61 24.65
CA HIS A 115 5.54 20.72 25.51
C HIS A 115 6.45 21.91 25.17
N THR A 116 6.51 22.35 23.91
CA THR A 116 7.26 23.56 23.53
C THR A 116 6.60 24.85 24.00
N GLY A 117 5.29 24.83 24.29
CA GLY A 117 4.51 26.04 24.55
C GLY A 117 4.34 26.93 23.32
N ASP A 118 4.76 26.46 22.13
CA ASP A 118 4.78 27.23 20.90
C ASP A 118 3.66 26.78 19.95
N PHE A 119 2.43 27.14 20.32
CA PHE A 119 1.20 26.81 19.58
C PHE A 119 1.13 27.48 18.19
N ASN A 120 2.02 28.42 17.89
CA ASN A 120 2.08 29.12 16.61
C ASN A 120 2.82 28.34 15.51
N GLN A 121 3.59 27.31 15.88
CA GLN A 121 4.32 26.47 14.92
C GLN A 121 3.49 25.31 14.37
N VAL A 122 2.25 25.11 14.84
CA VAL A 122 1.36 24.08 14.29
C VAL A 122 1.16 24.40 12.79
N PRO A 123 1.69 23.59 11.86
CA PRO A 123 1.46 23.85 10.45
C PRO A 123 -0.05 23.76 10.22
N LYS A 124 -0.62 24.76 9.55
CA LYS A 124 -1.99 24.66 9.04
C LYS A 124 -1.94 23.63 7.92
N PHE A 125 -2.34 22.39 8.25
CA PHE A 125 -2.42 21.27 7.32
C PHE A 125 -3.74 21.30 6.54
#